data_AF-A0A7M7QPB3-F1
#
_entry.id   AF-A0A7M7QPB3-F1
#
_cell.length_a   1.000
_cell.length_b   1.000
_cell.length_c   1.000
_cell.angle_alpha   90.00
_cell.angle_beta   90.00
_cell.angle_gamma   90.00
#
_symmetry.space_group_name_H-M   'P 1'
#
loop_
_entity.id
_entity.type
_entity.pdbx_description
1 polymer ?
#
loop_
_entity_poly.entity_id
_entity_poly.type
_entity_poly.pdbx_seq_one_letter_code
_entity_poly.pdbx_strand_id
1 'polypeptide(L)'
;MKYTCIGACESRIAMHACELRRGSESHLPRLPPNARCAARSKRRLQKLLLVSARHPLTRLYLRSRAAIAFEKRRHGVSAHWWLVHPCSCFRFAWDIVMSLAYLYMFFMIPHMMSFHRMPAGGDGSDPLAETLSVLTPGYVVCLVDVSLNFLTGYVSPDGHEIFLDPLLVSKHYASGRFFALDLLSSIPYTWFHREQLQKPEKDPKLRLLFLELLPLLKFFRLSTLRHYIKEVVVACGASRVYEHGIWILCLTVLIFHWAACFTFVFPFFYAYVTRTPLDKAEGYLFNTKLYEKPTWLIYLTSLHMGGGNLCSYSYTEFRYTDLPDKVTRCILLLFGMSYFLYVIVIVLQLVRSAAEPELKYQSIMHGVKDYIGNKKLSNNLKDKLLHFYEHRFQGSLFKEKAITSTLSKHLKHEITQHSSRILLESSPLLNSIPRSLLNSIIGALKQVIFLQDDVIFKCDTEGKCMYFIVTGTVAIISYSGKEICHLRDGDYFGEIALVQQDHKRITTAIALEMCEVLRFDRRDFNRVITPKSDLHERLELVAHRRMQDVQDVQSEI
;
A
#
# COMPACT_ATOMS: atom_id res chain seq x y z
N MET A 1 -28.67 10.01 5.95
CA MET A 1 -28.45 9.81 7.39
C MET A 1 -28.84 11.11 8.08
N LYS A 2 -29.95 11.11 8.83
CA LYS A 2 -30.29 12.20 9.74
C LYS A 2 -29.38 12.03 10.96
N TYR A 3 -28.58 13.03 11.29
CA TYR A 3 -27.84 13.05 12.54
C TYR A 3 -28.55 14.02 13.48
N THR A 4 -29.00 13.51 14.62
CA THR A 4 -29.52 14.32 15.73
C THR A 4 -28.35 14.76 16.59
N CYS A 5 -27.98 16.04 16.52
CA CYS A 5 -27.03 16.63 17.46
C CYS A 5 -27.80 17.09 18.70
N ILE A 6 -27.46 16.53 19.87
CA ILE A 6 -28.00 16.94 21.16
C ILE A 6 -27.04 17.99 21.73
N GLY A 7 -27.42 19.26 21.66
CA GLY A 7 -26.71 20.35 22.33
C GLY A 7 -27.37 20.64 23.67
N ALA A 8 -26.63 20.51 24.77
CA ALA A 8 -27.09 20.89 26.09
C ALA A 8 -27.00 22.42 26.25
N CYS A 9 -28.14 23.10 26.24
CA CYS A 9 -28.28 24.42 26.83
C CYS A 9 -29.68 24.51 27.44
N GLU A 10 -29.75 25.04 28.66
CA GLU A 10 -30.87 24.92 29.58
C GLU A 10 -32.19 25.44 28.99
N SER A 11 -33.26 24.71 29.34
CA SER A 11 -34.68 25.09 29.34
C SER A 11 -35.57 24.94 28.10
N ARG A 12 -35.10 24.67 26.87
CA ARG A 12 -36.01 24.24 25.75
C ARG A 12 -35.24 23.38 24.74
N ILE A 13 -35.54 22.09 24.67
CA ILE A 13 -35.00 21.17 23.66
C ILE A 13 -35.66 21.49 22.32
N ALA A 14 -35.13 22.49 21.60
CA ALA A 14 -35.43 22.66 20.19
C ALA A 14 -34.71 21.54 19.43
N MET A 15 -35.45 20.53 18.97
CA MET A 15 -34.93 19.52 18.04
C MET A 15 -34.47 20.23 16.76
N HIS A 16 -33.19 20.58 16.70
CA HIS A 16 -32.58 20.99 15.45
C HIS A 16 -32.37 19.75 14.58
N ALA A 17 -33.35 19.48 13.72
CA ALA A 17 -33.18 18.53 12.63
C ALA A 17 -32.17 19.11 11.64
N CYS A 18 -30.88 18.89 11.89
CA CYS A 18 -29.84 19.21 10.93
C CYS A 18 -29.93 18.22 9.77
N GLU A 19 -30.84 18.46 8.83
CA GLU A 19 -30.71 17.90 7.50
C GLU A 19 -29.49 18.55 6.85
N LEU A 20 -28.31 17.97 7.09
CA LEU A 20 -27.20 18.09 6.16
C LEU A 20 -27.66 17.45 4.84
N ARG A 21 -28.48 18.18 4.08
CA ARG A 21 -28.80 17.84 2.70
C ARG A 21 -27.46 17.59 2.04
N ARG A 22 -27.30 16.40 1.45
CA ARG A 22 -26.17 16.11 0.55
C ARG A 22 -26.25 17.10 -0.60
N GLY A 23 -25.66 18.28 -0.41
CA GLY A 23 -25.41 19.24 -1.47
C GLY A 23 -24.56 18.54 -2.53
N SER A 24 -24.53 19.08 -3.74
CA SER A 24 -23.59 18.60 -4.75
C SER A 24 -22.18 18.60 -4.15
N GLU A 25 -21.45 17.49 -4.26
CA GLU A 25 -20.06 17.37 -3.77
C GLU A 25 -19.11 18.45 -4.33
N SER A 26 -19.54 19.16 -5.37
CA SER A 26 -18.80 20.28 -5.95
C SER A 26 -18.89 21.59 -5.17
N HIS A 27 -19.89 21.78 -4.29
CA HIS A 27 -20.17 23.03 -3.56
C HIS A 27 -20.28 24.31 -4.42
N LEU A 28 -20.35 24.15 -5.75
CA LEU A 28 -20.57 25.25 -6.71
C LEU A 28 -22.05 25.65 -6.76
N PRO A 29 -22.36 26.92 -7.11
CA PRO A 29 -23.73 27.39 -7.33
C PRO A 29 -24.50 26.45 -8.28
N ARG A 30 -25.78 26.19 -7.98
CA ARG A 30 -26.63 25.38 -8.85
C ARG A 30 -26.95 26.16 -10.12
N LEU A 31 -26.70 25.56 -11.28
CA LEU A 31 -27.17 26.12 -12.54
C LEU A 31 -28.69 25.91 -12.66
N PRO A 32 -29.42 26.86 -13.27
CA PRO A 32 -30.84 26.67 -13.59
C PRO A 32 -31.01 25.50 -14.58
N PRO A 33 -32.17 24.81 -14.58
CA PRO A 33 -32.44 23.68 -15.48
C PRO A 33 -32.27 24.08 -16.96
N ASN A 34 -32.59 25.33 -17.31
CA ASN A 34 -32.46 25.88 -18.68
C ASN A 34 -31.09 26.52 -18.97
N ALA A 35 -30.06 26.24 -18.17
CA ALA A 35 -28.72 26.80 -18.40
C ALA A 35 -28.15 26.39 -19.77
N ARG A 36 -27.60 27.37 -20.50
CA ARG A 36 -26.94 27.19 -21.81
C ARG A 36 -25.85 26.12 -21.76
N CYS A 37 -25.62 25.44 -22.89
CA CYS A 37 -24.60 24.39 -23.01
C CYS A 37 -23.21 24.87 -22.55
N ALA A 38 -22.80 26.10 -22.92
CA ALA A 38 -21.54 26.70 -22.49
C ALA A 38 -21.40 26.81 -20.96
N ALA A 39 -22.46 27.19 -20.25
CA ALA A 39 -22.45 27.28 -18.78
C ALA A 39 -22.34 25.89 -18.13
N ARG A 40 -22.96 24.87 -18.73
CA ARG A 40 -22.83 23.48 -18.29
C ARG A 40 -21.40 22.96 -18.52
N SER A 41 -20.80 23.24 -19.68
CA SER A 41 -19.42 22.87 -20.00
C SER A 41 -18.40 23.58 -19.10
N LYS A 42 -18.55 24.89 -18.88
CA LYS A 42 -17.72 25.65 -17.92
C LYS A 42 -17.77 25.05 -16.53
N ARG A 43 -18.96 24.70 -16.03
CA ARG A 43 -19.11 24.06 -14.72
C ARG A 43 -18.48 22.66 -14.68
N ARG A 44 -18.54 21.88 -15.76
CA ARG A 44 -17.84 20.58 -15.84
C ARG A 44 -16.33 20.76 -15.78
N LEU A 45 -15.78 21.72 -16.53
CA LEU A 45 -14.36 22.05 -16.53
C LEU A 45 -13.90 22.52 -15.14
N GLN A 46 -14.64 23.44 -14.51
CA GLN A 46 -14.37 23.89 -13.14
C GLN A 46 -14.31 22.72 -12.14
N LYS A 47 -15.21 21.74 -12.25
CA LYS A 47 -15.17 20.56 -11.37
C LYS A 47 -13.91 19.71 -11.53
N LEU A 48 -13.33 19.67 -12.73
CA LEU A 48 -12.10 18.92 -12.99
C LEU A 48 -10.86 19.62 -12.42
N LEU A 49 -10.85 20.96 -12.45
CA LEU A 49 -9.76 21.81 -11.95
C LEU A 49 -9.79 22.03 -10.43
N LEU A 50 -10.96 21.88 -9.81
CA LEU A 50 -11.13 21.99 -8.36
C LEU A 50 -10.52 20.79 -7.61
N VAL A 51 -10.27 20.99 -6.32
CA VAL A 51 -9.76 19.93 -5.43
C VAL A 51 -10.70 18.73 -5.40
N SER A 52 -10.12 17.53 -5.50
CA SER A 52 -10.86 16.27 -5.47
C SER A 52 -10.61 15.51 -4.18
N ALA A 53 -11.66 15.00 -3.54
CA ALA A 53 -11.54 14.13 -2.37
C ALA A 53 -10.98 12.73 -2.71
N ARG A 54 -10.93 12.38 -3.99
CA ARG A 54 -10.40 11.10 -4.49
C ARG A 54 -8.89 11.14 -4.76
N HIS A 55 -8.29 12.32 -4.85
CA HIS A 55 -6.86 12.46 -5.08
C HIS A 55 -6.07 11.99 -3.84
N PRO A 56 -4.99 11.19 -4.01
CA PRO A 56 -4.23 10.63 -2.89
C PRO A 56 -3.68 11.69 -1.93
N LEU A 57 -3.12 12.78 -2.46
CA LEU A 57 -2.59 13.89 -1.66
C LEU A 57 -3.64 14.75 -0.92
N THR A 58 -4.92 14.72 -1.31
CA THR A 58 -5.91 15.63 -0.72
C THR A 58 -6.05 15.43 0.78
N ARG A 59 -6.04 14.17 1.25
CA ARG A 59 -6.19 13.89 2.68
C ARG A 59 -4.95 14.22 3.51
N LEU A 60 -3.79 14.37 2.86
CA LEU A 60 -2.55 14.75 3.53
C LEU A 60 -2.61 16.23 3.96
N TYR A 61 -3.04 17.10 3.04
CA TYR A 61 -3.10 18.55 3.26
C TYR A 61 -4.47 19.01 3.79
N LEU A 62 -5.57 18.45 3.27
CA LEU A 62 -6.95 18.77 3.66
C LEU A 62 -7.56 17.61 4.43
N ARG A 63 -7.30 17.59 5.74
CA ARG A 63 -7.64 16.47 6.64
C ARG A 63 -9.15 16.23 6.83
N SER A 64 -10.01 17.22 6.58
CA SER A 64 -11.46 17.13 6.82
C SER A 64 -12.29 17.41 5.58
N ARG A 65 -13.51 16.83 5.52
CA ARG A 65 -14.47 17.13 4.44
C ARG A 65 -14.87 18.61 4.41
N ALA A 66 -14.92 19.26 5.58
CA ALA A 66 -15.19 20.68 5.70
C ALA A 66 -14.05 21.52 5.09
N ALA A 67 -12.79 21.16 5.34
CA ALA A 67 -11.64 21.83 4.73
C ALA A 67 -11.66 21.68 3.20
N ILE A 68 -11.97 20.49 2.68
CA ILE A 68 -12.13 20.27 1.23
C ILE A 68 -13.27 21.12 0.67
N ALA A 69 -14.41 21.20 1.36
CA ALA A 69 -15.55 22.00 0.91
C ALA A 69 -15.26 23.52 0.94
N PHE A 70 -14.57 23.98 1.99
CA PHE A 70 -14.10 25.36 2.11
C PHE A 70 -13.14 25.70 0.97
N GLU A 71 -12.16 24.84 0.70
CA GLU A 71 -11.19 25.04 -0.39
C GLU A 71 -11.86 25.03 -1.76
N LYS A 72 -12.82 24.12 -2.00
CA LYS A 72 -13.64 24.13 -3.21
C LYS A 72 -14.39 25.44 -3.40
N ARG A 73 -14.90 26.04 -2.32
CA ARG A 73 -15.61 27.31 -2.36
C ARG A 73 -14.66 28.48 -2.58
N ARG A 74 -13.52 28.50 -1.87
CA ARG A 74 -12.44 29.49 -2.01
C ARG A 74 -11.96 29.56 -3.46
N HIS A 75 -11.61 28.42 -4.04
CA HIS A 75 -11.13 28.36 -5.42
C HIS A 75 -12.27 28.51 -6.45
N GLY A 76 -13.45 27.96 -6.20
CA GLY A 76 -14.56 28.00 -7.15
C GLY A 76 -15.20 29.39 -7.34
N VAL A 77 -15.08 30.28 -6.35
CA VAL A 77 -15.61 31.66 -6.38
C VAL A 77 -14.52 32.68 -6.74
N SER A 78 -13.24 32.32 -6.67
CA SER A 78 -12.14 33.24 -7.00
C SER A 78 -12.13 33.62 -8.49
N ALA A 79 -11.52 34.78 -8.80
CA ALA A 79 -11.29 35.21 -10.17
C ALA A 79 -10.40 34.22 -10.95
N HIS A 80 -9.55 33.47 -10.23
CA HIS A 80 -8.59 32.50 -10.74
C HIS A 80 -9.14 31.07 -10.83
N TRP A 81 -10.45 30.89 -11.01
CA TRP A 81 -11.12 29.57 -11.09
C TRP A 81 -10.54 28.61 -12.16
N TRP A 82 -9.85 29.17 -13.16
CA TRP A 82 -9.24 28.46 -14.29
C TRP A 82 -7.86 27.88 -13.97
N LEU A 83 -7.28 28.25 -12.83
CA LEU A 83 -6.02 27.68 -12.35
C LEU A 83 -6.22 26.21 -11.95
N VAL A 84 -5.26 25.36 -12.25
CA VAL A 84 -5.32 23.94 -11.89
C VAL A 84 -4.96 23.80 -10.42
N HIS A 85 -5.86 23.27 -9.60
CA HIS A 85 -5.52 22.93 -8.22
C HIS A 85 -4.59 21.70 -8.21
N PRO A 86 -3.51 21.67 -7.42
CA PRO A 86 -2.55 20.56 -7.40
C PRO A 86 -3.22 19.22 -7.06
N CYS A 87 -4.14 19.20 -6.10
CA CYS A 87 -4.91 18.00 -5.73
C CYS A 87 -6.22 17.83 -6.53
N SER A 88 -6.24 18.23 -7.81
CA SER A 88 -7.42 18.13 -8.69
C SER A 88 -7.48 16.79 -9.43
N CYS A 89 -8.67 16.39 -9.87
CA CYS A 89 -8.80 15.19 -10.72
C CYS A 89 -8.12 15.38 -12.08
N PHE A 90 -8.14 16.59 -12.63
CA PHE A 90 -7.44 16.91 -13.86
C PHE A 90 -5.93 16.73 -13.70
N ARG A 91 -5.34 17.29 -12.62
CA ARG A 91 -3.90 17.16 -12.37
C ARG A 91 -3.48 15.70 -12.24
N PHE A 92 -4.22 14.91 -11.46
CA PHE A 92 -3.95 13.48 -11.32
C PHE A 92 -3.99 12.72 -12.66
N ALA A 93 -5.01 12.98 -13.50
CA ALA A 93 -5.08 12.38 -14.82
C ALA A 93 -3.93 12.82 -15.74
N TRP A 94 -3.53 14.09 -15.64
CA TRP A 94 -2.38 14.62 -16.36
C TRP A 94 -1.06 14.00 -15.90
N ASP A 95 -0.87 13.77 -14.59
CA ASP A 95 0.33 13.11 -14.06
C ASP A 95 0.43 11.64 -14.54
N ILE A 96 -0.69 10.96 -14.80
CA ILE A 96 -0.71 9.64 -15.46
C ILE A 96 -0.24 9.76 -16.92
N VAL A 97 -0.76 10.74 -17.67
CA VAL A 97 -0.33 11.00 -19.05
C VAL A 97 1.16 11.32 -19.09
N MET A 98 1.65 12.14 -18.16
CA MET A 98 3.06 12.49 -18.04
C MET A 98 3.93 11.31 -17.62
N SER A 99 3.42 10.40 -16.79
CA SER A 99 4.13 9.16 -16.46
C SER A 99 4.38 8.31 -17.71
N LEU A 100 3.35 8.15 -18.55
CA LEU A 100 3.48 7.45 -19.83
C LEU A 100 4.39 8.20 -20.80
N ALA A 101 4.28 9.52 -20.88
CA ALA A 101 5.14 10.35 -21.72
C ALA A 101 6.61 10.29 -21.28
N TYR A 102 6.90 10.29 -19.98
CA TYR A 102 8.27 10.12 -19.49
C TYR A 102 8.81 8.72 -19.77
N LEU A 103 8.05 7.65 -19.56
CA LEU A 103 8.46 6.30 -19.93
C LEU A 103 8.76 6.20 -21.44
N TYR A 104 7.89 6.78 -22.26
CA TYR A 104 8.08 6.88 -23.70
C TYR A 104 9.37 7.64 -24.05
N MET A 105 9.59 8.82 -23.49
CA MET A 105 10.78 9.65 -23.78
C MET A 105 12.08 9.02 -23.26
N PHE A 106 12.06 8.40 -22.08
CA PHE A 106 13.21 7.69 -21.52
C PHE A 106 13.63 6.47 -22.33
N PHE A 107 12.70 5.87 -23.08
CA PHE A 107 13.01 4.79 -24.01
C PHE A 107 13.39 5.33 -25.40
N MET A 108 12.57 6.21 -25.97
CA MET A 108 12.72 6.63 -27.36
C MET A 108 13.88 7.60 -27.59
N ILE A 109 14.22 8.49 -26.65
CA ILE A 109 15.36 9.41 -26.84
C ILE A 109 16.66 8.61 -27.02
N PRO A 110 17.08 7.73 -26.09
CA PRO A 110 18.31 6.95 -26.26
C PRO A 110 18.24 6.03 -27.47
N HIS A 111 17.10 5.38 -27.71
CA HIS A 111 16.92 4.51 -28.87
C HIS A 111 17.19 5.24 -30.19
N MET A 112 16.55 6.40 -30.41
CA MET A 112 16.71 7.17 -31.64
C MET A 112 18.11 7.76 -31.78
N MET A 113 18.72 8.20 -30.68
CA MET A 113 20.10 8.70 -30.68
C MET A 113 21.12 7.61 -31.02
N SER A 114 20.87 6.37 -30.62
CA SER A 114 21.74 5.23 -30.87
C SER A 114 21.53 4.64 -32.26
N PHE A 115 20.33 4.15 -32.59
CA PHE A 115 20.14 3.20 -33.70
C PHE A 115 19.71 3.84 -35.03
N HIS A 116 19.16 5.05 -35.01
CA HIS A 116 18.66 5.75 -36.21
C HIS A 116 19.63 6.83 -36.73
N ARG A 117 20.92 6.65 -36.44
CA ARG A 117 21.99 7.59 -36.78
C ARG A 117 22.47 7.49 -38.23
N MET A 118 22.39 6.29 -38.82
CA MET A 118 22.78 6.01 -40.20
C MET A 118 21.62 5.35 -40.95
N PRO A 119 21.37 5.73 -42.22
CA PRO A 119 20.37 5.05 -43.02
C PRO A 119 20.79 3.59 -43.22
N ALA A 120 19.99 2.66 -42.70
CA ALA A 120 20.15 1.25 -43.02
C ALA A 120 19.94 1.10 -44.53
N GLY A 121 20.92 0.56 -45.24
CA GLY A 121 20.89 0.48 -46.70
C GLY A 121 19.63 -0.22 -47.19
N GLY A 122 18.73 0.53 -47.85
CA GLY A 122 17.57 -0.03 -48.54
C GLY A 122 16.34 0.87 -48.63
N ASP A 123 15.95 1.55 -47.55
CA ASP A 123 14.77 2.42 -47.55
C ASP A 123 15.18 3.88 -47.71
N GLY A 124 14.71 4.53 -48.78
CA GLY A 124 14.96 5.95 -49.08
C GLY A 124 14.29 6.94 -48.11
N SER A 125 13.93 6.51 -46.90
CA SER A 125 13.39 7.37 -45.85
C SER A 125 14.52 8.15 -45.16
N ASP A 126 14.38 9.48 -45.12
CA ASP A 126 15.30 10.38 -44.40
C ASP A 126 15.29 10.03 -42.89
N PRO A 127 16.41 9.53 -42.30
CA PRO A 127 16.48 9.15 -40.89
C PRO A 127 16.10 10.28 -39.93
N LEU A 128 16.31 11.54 -40.36
CA LEU A 128 15.90 12.73 -39.62
C LEU A 128 14.38 12.87 -39.57
N ALA A 129 13.70 12.63 -40.69
CA ALA A 129 12.24 12.72 -40.78
C ALA A 129 11.57 11.65 -39.92
N GLU A 130 12.13 10.44 -39.88
CA GLU A 130 11.65 9.37 -39.02
C GLU A 130 11.85 9.71 -37.54
N THR A 131 13.06 10.12 -37.15
CA THR A 131 13.38 10.56 -35.78
C THR A 131 12.44 11.66 -35.31
N LEU A 132 12.16 12.63 -36.20
CA LEU A 132 11.27 13.72 -35.90
C LEU A 132 9.82 13.28 -35.73
N SER A 133 9.33 12.43 -36.64
CA SER A 133 7.95 11.93 -36.58
C SER A 133 7.68 11.17 -35.28
N VAL A 134 8.66 10.39 -34.81
CA VAL A 134 8.51 9.57 -33.63
C VAL A 134 8.64 10.40 -32.35
N LEU A 135 9.65 11.27 -32.23
CA LEU A 135 9.86 12.02 -30.98
C LEU A 135 8.91 13.22 -30.78
N THR A 136 8.37 13.79 -31.86
CA THR A 136 7.54 15.01 -31.82
C THR A 136 6.35 14.92 -30.86
N PRO A 137 5.52 13.86 -30.87
CA PRO A 137 4.40 13.73 -29.93
C PRO A 137 4.82 13.84 -28.47
N GLY A 138 5.94 13.23 -28.08
CA GLY A 138 6.46 13.29 -26.72
C GLY A 138 6.93 14.69 -26.32
N TYR A 139 7.62 15.41 -27.23
CA TYR A 139 8.02 16.80 -27.01
C TYR A 139 6.81 17.74 -26.89
N VAL A 140 5.79 17.58 -27.73
CA VAL A 140 4.55 18.38 -27.66
C VAL A 140 3.87 18.20 -26.30
N VAL A 141 3.73 16.96 -25.81
CA VAL A 141 3.15 16.70 -24.48
C VAL A 141 3.99 17.37 -23.38
N CYS A 142 5.32 17.32 -23.48
CA CYS A 142 6.21 17.98 -22.51
C CYS A 142 6.12 19.52 -22.55
N LEU A 143 5.97 20.13 -23.73
CA LEU A 143 5.78 21.58 -23.85
C LEU A 143 4.42 22.02 -23.28
N VAL A 144 3.38 21.21 -23.48
CA VAL A 144 2.08 21.41 -22.83
C VAL A 144 2.21 21.28 -21.31
N ASP A 145 3.00 20.34 -20.80
CA ASP A 145 3.26 20.19 -19.37
C ASP A 145 3.95 21.42 -18.77
N VAL A 146 4.99 21.96 -19.43
CA VAL A 146 5.64 23.21 -19.01
C VAL A 146 4.61 24.34 -18.91
N SER A 147 3.74 24.45 -19.90
CA SER A 147 2.67 25.45 -19.92
C SER A 147 1.67 25.23 -18.78
N LEU A 148 1.27 23.98 -18.52
CA LEU A 148 0.35 23.64 -17.43
C LEU A 148 0.97 23.85 -16.05
N ASN A 149 2.28 23.68 -15.89
CA ASN A 149 2.97 23.94 -14.63
C ASN A 149 2.94 25.43 -14.24
N PHE A 150 2.96 26.35 -15.22
CA PHE A 150 2.67 27.78 -14.97
C PHE A 150 1.23 28.05 -14.54
N LEU A 151 0.29 27.13 -14.84
CA LEU A 151 -1.12 27.22 -14.48
C LEU A 151 -1.51 26.32 -13.31
N THR A 152 -0.56 25.63 -12.67
CA THR A 152 -0.83 24.70 -11.57
C THR A 152 -0.40 25.32 -10.24
N GLY A 153 -1.31 25.42 -9.28
CA GLY A 153 -0.99 25.88 -7.94
C GLY A 153 0.01 24.98 -7.23
N TYR A 154 0.76 25.53 -6.27
CA TYR A 154 1.73 24.78 -5.47
C TYR A 154 1.36 24.79 -3.99
N VAL A 155 1.85 23.80 -3.27
CA VAL A 155 1.67 23.66 -1.82
C VAL A 155 2.88 24.26 -1.11
N SER A 156 2.65 24.99 -0.02
CA SER A 156 3.73 25.50 0.84
C SER A 156 4.65 24.36 1.32
N PRO A 157 5.97 24.58 1.51
CA PRO A 157 6.87 23.57 2.07
C PRO A 157 6.38 23.00 3.41
N ASP A 158 5.71 23.82 4.21
CA ASP A 158 5.16 23.44 5.52
C ASP A 158 3.85 22.63 5.41
N GLY A 159 3.28 22.51 4.20
CA GLY A 159 2.07 21.75 3.92
C GLY A 159 0.76 22.37 4.46
N HIS A 160 0.82 23.57 5.03
CA HIS A 160 -0.34 24.22 5.66
C HIS A 160 -1.22 25.01 4.67
N GLU A 161 -0.64 25.54 3.59
CA GLU A 161 -1.34 26.44 2.68
C GLU A 161 -1.10 26.07 1.21
N ILE A 162 -2.11 26.35 0.38
CA ILE A 162 -2.10 26.13 -1.07
C ILE A 162 -2.23 27.49 -1.74
N PHE A 163 -1.24 27.84 -2.56
CA PHE A 163 -1.17 29.10 -3.29
C PHE A 163 -1.78 28.94 -4.69
N LEU A 164 -2.74 29.81 -5.01
CA LEU A 164 -3.52 29.80 -6.26
C LEU A 164 -3.49 31.17 -6.96
N ASP A 165 -2.45 31.97 -6.72
CA ASP A 165 -2.28 33.27 -7.36
C ASP A 165 -1.35 33.15 -8.58
N PRO A 166 -1.79 33.57 -9.78
CA PRO A 166 -1.07 33.28 -11.02
C PRO A 166 0.33 33.89 -11.06
N LEU A 167 0.50 35.11 -10.56
CA LEU A 167 1.82 35.79 -10.51
C LEU A 167 2.79 35.08 -9.55
N LEU A 168 2.26 34.58 -8.43
CA LEU A 168 3.08 33.88 -7.44
C LEU A 168 3.47 32.49 -7.95
N VAL A 169 2.54 31.77 -8.57
CA VAL A 169 2.78 30.47 -9.21
C VAL A 169 3.81 30.60 -10.33
N SER A 170 3.65 31.58 -11.22
CA SER A 170 4.56 31.77 -12.35
C SER A 170 5.97 32.13 -11.88
N LYS A 171 6.09 33.01 -10.88
CA LYS A 171 7.40 33.39 -10.30
C LYS A 171 8.05 32.19 -9.59
N HIS A 172 7.28 31.42 -8.83
CA HIS A 172 7.78 30.25 -8.13
C HIS A 172 8.31 29.19 -9.10
N TYR A 173 7.55 28.89 -10.17
CA TYR A 173 8.00 27.92 -11.18
C TYR A 173 9.20 28.45 -11.98
N ALA A 174 9.16 29.70 -12.46
CA ALA A 174 10.25 30.29 -13.26
C ALA A 174 11.57 30.42 -12.48
N SER A 175 11.51 30.71 -11.17
CA SER A 175 12.69 30.77 -10.29
C SER A 175 13.10 29.40 -9.75
N GLY A 176 12.32 28.35 -10.04
CA GLY A 176 12.57 26.98 -9.60
C GLY A 176 13.71 26.33 -10.38
N ARG A 177 14.40 25.39 -9.73
CA ARG A 177 15.55 24.66 -10.32
C ARG A 177 15.17 23.79 -11.53
N PHE A 178 13.91 23.45 -11.68
CA PHE A 178 13.44 22.52 -12.72
C PHE A 178 12.96 23.22 -13.99
N PHE A 179 12.65 24.51 -13.98
CA PHE A 179 12.12 25.21 -15.17
C PHE A 179 13.13 25.19 -16.33
N ALA A 180 14.38 25.55 -16.08
CA ALA A 180 15.42 25.52 -17.09
C ALA A 180 15.64 24.10 -17.65
N LEU A 181 15.60 23.08 -16.78
CA LEU A 181 15.72 21.68 -17.19
C LEU A 181 14.53 21.23 -18.03
N ASP A 182 13.31 21.62 -17.68
CA ASP A 182 12.11 21.28 -18.43
C ASP A 182 12.10 21.92 -19.80
N LEU A 183 12.44 23.21 -19.87
CA LEU A 183 12.45 23.93 -21.12
C LEU A 183 13.52 23.37 -22.05
N LEU A 184 14.76 23.22 -21.58
CA LEU A 184 15.86 22.71 -22.39
C LEU A 184 15.62 21.25 -22.82
N SER A 185 15.12 20.38 -21.92
CA SER A 185 14.88 18.97 -22.28
C SER A 185 13.63 18.74 -23.15
N SER A 186 12.73 19.73 -23.27
CA SER A 186 11.46 19.59 -24.00
C SER A 186 11.47 20.24 -25.38
N ILE A 187 12.55 20.95 -25.75
CA ILE A 187 12.69 21.55 -27.08
C ILE A 187 13.28 20.50 -28.05
N PRO A 188 12.60 20.20 -29.17
CA PRO A 188 13.15 19.35 -30.23
C PRO A 188 14.20 20.13 -31.04
N TYR A 189 15.47 20.00 -30.65
CA TYR A 189 16.58 20.71 -31.31
C TYR A 189 16.76 20.35 -32.80
N THR A 190 16.30 19.16 -33.20
CA THR A 190 16.29 18.70 -34.60
C THR A 190 15.33 19.49 -35.50
N TRP A 191 14.43 20.32 -34.97
CA TRP A 191 13.65 21.30 -35.78
C TRP A 191 14.51 22.45 -36.30
N PHE A 192 15.55 22.84 -35.57
CA PHE A 192 16.34 24.04 -35.88
C PHE A 192 17.57 23.72 -36.72
N HIS A 193 18.03 22.47 -36.70
CA HIS A 193 19.20 22.02 -37.47
C HIS A 193 18.87 20.75 -38.24
N ARG A 194 18.96 20.83 -39.58
CA ARG A 194 18.72 19.71 -40.51
C ARG A 194 19.97 18.85 -40.74
N GLU A 195 21.13 19.28 -40.24
CA GLU A 195 22.39 18.54 -40.33
C GLU A 195 22.48 17.55 -39.17
N GLN A 196 22.25 16.26 -39.44
CA GLN A 196 22.58 15.18 -38.50
C GLN A 196 24.08 14.89 -38.53
N LEU A 197 24.61 14.38 -37.41
CA LEU A 197 25.94 13.76 -37.34
C LEU A 197 25.98 12.46 -38.15
N GLN A 198 25.89 12.55 -39.48
CA GLN A 198 25.73 11.39 -40.36
C GLN A 198 27.02 10.56 -40.46
N LYS A 199 28.21 11.17 -40.37
CA LYS A 199 29.50 10.45 -40.34
C LYS A 199 30.54 11.20 -39.51
N PRO A 200 31.47 10.51 -38.82
CA PRO A 200 32.66 11.15 -38.26
C PRO A 200 33.52 11.68 -39.41
N GLU A 201 33.35 12.98 -39.68
CA GLU A 201 34.06 13.72 -40.73
C GLU A 201 35.34 14.36 -40.14
N LYS A 202 36.29 14.75 -41.01
CA LYS A 202 37.58 15.34 -40.57
C LYS A 202 37.41 16.61 -39.73
N ASP A 203 36.32 17.36 -39.93
CA ASP A 203 35.99 18.58 -39.18
C ASP A 203 34.71 18.39 -38.33
N PRO A 204 34.83 17.87 -37.10
CA PRO A 204 33.68 17.66 -36.24
C PRO A 204 33.09 18.99 -35.75
N LYS A 205 31.85 19.29 -36.15
CA LYS A 205 31.03 20.36 -35.55
C LYS A 205 30.59 19.99 -34.12
N LEU A 206 31.50 20.10 -33.14
CA LEU A 206 31.25 19.78 -31.72
C LEU A 206 29.98 20.44 -31.13
N ARG A 207 29.58 21.61 -31.65
CA ARG A 207 28.32 22.29 -31.29
C ARG A 207 27.07 21.44 -31.55
N LEU A 208 27.03 20.66 -32.65
CA LEU A 208 25.92 19.78 -32.97
C LEU A 208 25.82 18.60 -32.00
N LEU A 209 26.96 18.05 -31.58
CA LEU A 209 27.01 16.99 -30.56
C LEU A 209 26.40 17.45 -29.23
N PHE A 210 26.71 18.68 -28.79
CA PHE A 210 26.12 19.22 -27.57
C PHE A 210 24.59 19.33 -27.66
N LEU A 211 24.06 19.81 -28.79
CA LEU A 211 22.61 19.94 -29.00
C LEU A 211 21.89 18.57 -29.00
N GLU A 212 22.53 17.53 -29.53
CA GLU A 212 21.99 16.16 -29.49
C GLU A 212 21.97 15.55 -28.08
N LEU A 213 22.84 16.01 -27.17
CA LEU A 213 22.87 15.53 -25.78
C LEU A 213 21.86 16.25 -24.86
N LEU A 214 21.37 17.43 -25.24
CA LEU A 214 20.43 18.21 -24.41
C LEU A 214 19.12 17.45 -24.07
N PRO A 215 18.51 16.67 -24.97
CA PRO A 215 17.37 15.81 -24.63
C PRO A 215 17.64 14.83 -23.48
N LEU A 216 18.88 14.40 -23.25
CA LEU A 216 19.24 13.50 -22.15
C LEU A 216 19.09 14.16 -20.77
N LEU A 217 19.03 15.50 -20.70
CA LEU A 217 18.68 16.22 -19.46
C LEU A 217 17.31 15.79 -18.90
N LYS A 218 16.46 15.17 -19.72
CA LYS A 218 15.20 14.60 -19.26
C LYS A 218 15.39 13.56 -18.15
N PHE A 219 16.54 12.88 -18.07
CA PHE A 219 16.81 11.89 -17.00
C PHE A 219 16.71 12.46 -15.58
N PHE A 220 16.93 13.76 -15.38
CA PHE A 220 16.69 14.39 -14.07
C PHE A 220 15.23 14.30 -13.59
N ARG A 221 14.28 14.06 -14.51
CA ARG A 221 12.86 13.80 -14.23
C ARG A 221 12.53 12.37 -13.81
N LEU A 222 13.53 11.47 -13.73
CA LEU A 222 13.33 10.12 -13.22
C LEU A 222 12.78 10.11 -11.78
N SER A 223 13.19 11.09 -10.96
CA SER A 223 12.65 11.31 -9.61
C SER A 223 11.17 11.70 -9.62
N THR A 224 10.75 12.52 -10.60
CA THR A 224 9.36 12.93 -10.79
C THR A 224 8.51 11.74 -11.26
N LEU A 225 9.00 10.92 -12.19
CA LEU A 225 8.32 9.69 -12.62
C LEU A 225 8.09 8.74 -11.43
N ARG A 226 9.10 8.55 -10.56
CA ARG A 226 8.94 7.75 -9.33
C ARG A 226 7.83 8.28 -8.44
N HIS A 227 7.72 9.60 -8.30
CA HIS A 227 6.67 10.23 -7.52
C HIS A 227 5.28 9.97 -8.12
N TYR A 228 5.10 10.14 -9.43
CA TYR A 228 3.81 9.88 -10.08
C TYR A 228 3.38 8.42 -10.01
N ILE A 229 4.30 7.47 -10.24
CA ILE A 229 4.00 6.03 -10.08
C ILE A 229 3.52 5.75 -8.66
N LYS A 230 4.18 6.33 -7.65
CA LYS A 230 3.75 6.20 -6.26
C LYS A 230 2.33 6.71 -6.04
N GLU A 231 1.98 7.88 -6.57
CA GLU A 231 0.63 8.42 -6.42
C GLU A 231 -0.44 7.53 -7.06
N VAL A 232 -0.16 6.98 -8.24
CA VAL A 232 -1.06 6.04 -8.93
C VAL A 232 -1.27 4.77 -8.11
N VAL A 233 -0.18 4.17 -7.60
CA VAL A 233 -0.26 2.94 -6.78
C VAL A 233 -1.04 3.17 -5.49
N VAL A 234 -0.83 4.32 -4.82
CA VAL A 234 -1.59 4.71 -3.63
C VAL A 234 -3.07 4.93 -3.95
N ALA A 235 -3.38 5.54 -5.10
CA ALA A 235 -4.77 5.74 -5.53
C ALA A 235 -5.51 4.41 -5.80
N CYS A 236 -4.79 3.38 -6.25
CA CYS A 236 -5.32 2.02 -6.40
C CYS A 236 -5.49 1.27 -5.08
N GLY A 237 -5.06 1.82 -3.94
CA GLY A 237 -5.14 1.17 -2.63
C GLY A 237 -4.15 0.01 -2.47
N ALA A 238 -3.13 -0.08 -3.31
CA ALA A 238 -2.12 -1.13 -3.24
C ALA A 238 -1.11 -0.88 -2.09
N SER A 239 -0.52 -1.96 -1.59
CA SER A 239 0.46 -1.88 -0.51
C SER A 239 1.78 -1.24 -0.97
N ARG A 240 2.61 -0.80 -0.02
CA ARG A 240 3.95 -0.25 -0.29
C ARG A 240 4.88 -1.23 -1.02
N VAL A 241 4.63 -2.54 -0.89
CA VAL A 241 5.42 -3.58 -1.59
C VAL A 241 5.24 -3.48 -3.10
N TYR A 242 4.00 -3.26 -3.56
CA TYR A 242 3.71 -3.08 -4.98
C TYR A 242 4.30 -1.79 -5.54
N GLU A 243 4.30 -0.69 -4.77
CA GLU A 243 4.94 0.57 -5.16
C GLU A 243 6.42 0.35 -5.52
N HIS A 244 7.17 -0.25 -4.60
CA HIS A 244 8.59 -0.52 -4.80
C HIS A 244 8.83 -1.55 -5.90
N GLY A 245 8.02 -2.61 -5.97
CA GLY A 245 8.16 -3.65 -6.99
C GLY A 245 7.97 -3.13 -8.42
N ILE A 246 6.91 -2.35 -8.66
CA ILE A 246 6.64 -1.73 -9.98
C ILE A 246 7.78 -0.78 -10.36
N TRP A 247 8.24 0.05 -9.42
CA TRP A 247 9.34 0.98 -9.66
C TRP A 247 10.63 0.25 -10.07
N ILE A 248 11.02 -0.79 -9.33
CA ILE A 248 12.23 -1.57 -9.62
C ILE A 248 12.11 -2.27 -10.98
N LEU A 249 10.94 -2.83 -11.30
CA LEU A 249 10.69 -3.46 -12.59
C LEU A 249 10.88 -2.45 -13.74
N CYS A 250 10.21 -1.30 -13.66
CA CYS A 250 10.33 -0.23 -14.66
C CYS A 250 11.78 0.25 -14.79
N LEU A 251 12.46 0.50 -13.67
CA LEU A 251 13.86 0.95 -13.66
C LEU A 251 14.81 -0.10 -14.25
N THR A 252 14.58 -1.39 -13.97
CA THR A 252 15.39 -2.50 -14.52
C THR A 252 15.29 -2.54 -16.04
N VAL A 253 14.07 -2.48 -16.59
CA VAL A 253 13.86 -2.49 -18.05
C VAL A 253 14.56 -1.30 -18.70
N LEU A 254 14.45 -0.10 -18.11
CA LEU A 254 15.11 1.10 -18.61
C LEU A 254 16.64 0.99 -18.54
N ILE A 255 17.22 0.48 -17.45
CA ILE A 255 18.67 0.35 -17.32
C ILE A 255 19.25 -0.63 -18.35
N PHE A 256 18.61 -1.78 -18.58
CA PHE A 256 19.04 -2.71 -19.61
C PHE A 256 18.97 -2.09 -21.01
N HIS A 257 17.89 -1.36 -21.29
CA HIS A 257 17.75 -0.63 -22.54
C HIS A 257 18.80 0.48 -22.70
N TRP A 258 19.07 1.27 -21.65
CA TRP A 258 20.08 2.33 -21.67
C TRP A 258 21.49 1.77 -21.82
N ALA A 259 21.79 0.63 -21.21
CA ALA A 259 23.07 -0.05 -21.42
C ALA A 259 23.23 -0.51 -22.87
N ALA A 260 22.17 -1.06 -23.48
CA ALA A 260 22.18 -1.40 -24.91
C ALA A 260 22.48 -0.16 -25.78
N CYS A 261 21.76 0.93 -25.54
CA CYS A 261 21.94 2.19 -26.26
C CYS A 261 23.36 2.75 -26.07
N PHE A 262 23.88 2.70 -24.84
CA PHE A 262 25.22 3.17 -24.48
C PHE A 262 26.30 2.34 -25.17
N THR A 263 26.19 1.01 -25.17
CA THR A 263 27.13 0.12 -25.87
C THR A 263 27.23 0.41 -27.35
N PHE A 264 26.10 0.74 -28.01
CA PHE A 264 26.12 1.07 -29.43
C PHE A 264 26.66 2.48 -29.71
N VAL A 265 26.23 3.50 -28.94
CA VAL A 265 26.52 4.90 -29.25
C VAL A 265 27.92 5.35 -28.78
N PHE A 266 28.47 4.73 -27.73
CA PHE A 266 29.74 5.16 -27.16
C PHE A 266 30.93 5.03 -28.14
N PRO A 267 31.10 3.93 -28.91
CA PRO A 267 32.17 3.86 -29.91
C PRO A 267 32.07 4.95 -30.99
N PHE A 268 30.85 5.33 -31.41
CA PHE A 268 30.63 6.47 -32.32
C PHE A 268 31.02 7.80 -31.68
N PHE A 269 30.64 8.01 -30.43
CA PHE A 269 31.02 9.20 -29.67
C PHE A 269 32.55 9.30 -29.53
N TYR A 270 33.20 8.19 -29.21
CA TYR A 270 34.66 8.10 -29.09
C TYR A 270 35.36 8.42 -30.40
N ALA A 271 34.93 7.84 -31.52
CA ALA A 271 35.47 8.12 -32.85
C ALA A 271 35.28 9.60 -33.24
N TYR A 272 34.12 10.18 -32.93
CA TYR A 272 33.82 11.57 -33.20
C TYR A 272 34.72 12.55 -32.42
N VAL A 273 34.92 12.29 -31.12
CA VAL A 273 35.78 13.12 -30.25
C VAL A 273 37.26 12.98 -30.64
N THR A 274 37.70 11.77 -31.00
CA THR A 274 39.09 11.50 -31.42
C THR A 274 39.38 11.87 -32.87
N ARG A 275 38.36 12.32 -33.63
CA ARG A 275 38.45 12.70 -35.05
C ARG A 275 38.93 11.56 -35.95
N THR A 276 38.64 10.33 -35.58
CA THR A 276 38.99 9.15 -36.38
C THR A 276 37.91 8.92 -37.43
N PRO A 277 38.28 8.81 -38.72
CA PRO A 277 37.31 8.47 -39.76
C PRO A 277 36.81 7.03 -39.54
N LEU A 278 35.59 6.74 -40.00
CA LEU A 278 34.90 5.46 -39.78
C LEU A 278 35.74 4.24 -40.19
N ASP A 279 36.48 4.35 -41.30
CA ASP A 279 37.30 3.25 -41.85
C ASP A 279 38.53 2.91 -41.01
N LYS A 280 38.93 3.81 -40.11
CA LYS A 280 40.07 3.63 -39.18
C LYS A 280 39.64 3.52 -37.73
N ALA A 281 38.33 3.54 -37.47
CA ALA A 281 37.81 3.48 -36.11
C ALA A 281 37.94 2.04 -35.58
N GLU A 282 38.53 1.90 -34.41
CA GLU A 282 38.72 0.62 -33.72
C GLU A 282 37.52 0.34 -32.80
N GLY A 283 37.21 -0.94 -32.61
CA GLY A 283 36.10 -1.42 -31.78
C GLY A 283 35.27 -2.51 -32.46
N TYR A 284 34.62 -3.34 -31.65
CA TYR A 284 33.76 -4.43 -32.11
C TYR A 284 32.74 -3.97 -33.16
N LEU A 285 32.10 -2.82 -32.93
CA LEU A 285 31.10 -2.21 -33.81
C LEU A 285 31.63 -1.97 -35.24
N PHE A 286 32.85 -1.45 -35.36
CA PHE A 286 33.46 -1.10 -36.65
C PHE A 286 34.09 -2.32 -37.32
N ASN A 287 34.76 -3.17 -36.55
CA ASN A 287 35.40 -4.41 -37.03
C ASN A 287 34.39 -5.40 -37.61
N THR A 288 33.20 -5.52 -36.99
CA THR A 288 32.13 -6.42 -37.45
C THR A 288 31.17 -5.76 -38.45
N LYS A 289 31.34 -4.45 -38.72
CA LYS A 289 30.40 -3.63 -39.50
C LYS A 289 28.96 -3.79 -39.05
N LEU A 290 28.74 -3.90 -37.73
CA LEU A 290 27.40 -4.12 -37.16
C LEU A 290 26.44 -2.97 -37.53
N TYR A 291 26.95 -1.75 -37.71
CA TYR A 291 26.15 -0.59 -38.13
C TYR A 291 25.51 -0.70 -39.53
N GLU A 292 25.96 -1.63 -40.39
CA GLU A 292 25.36 -1.88 -41.72
C GLU A 292 24.21 -2.91 -41.67
N LYS A 293 24.01 -3.57 -40.52
CA LYS A 293 22.98 -4.59 -40.32
C LYS A 293 21.59 -3.97 -40.09
N PRO A 294 20.49 -4.73 -40.25
CA PRO A 294 19.16 -4.21 -39.96
C PRO A 294 19.02 -3.81 -38.48
N THR A 295 18.26 -2.74 -38.21
CA THR A 295 18.12 -2.10 -36.89
C THR A 295 17.76 -3.06 -35.76
N TRP A 296 16.87 -4.04 -36.02
CA TRP A 296 16.47 -5.02 -35.00
C TRP A 296 17.65 -5.90 -34.54
N LEU A 297 18.54 -6.26 -35.47
CA LEU A 297 19.71 -7.09 -35.18
C LEU A 297 20.76 -6.27 -34.43
N ILE A 298 20.93 -5.00 -34.79
CA ILE A 298 21.78 -4.06 -34.06
C ILE A 298 21.30 -3.92 -32.61
N TYR A 299 20.00 -3.68 -32.41
CA TYR A 299 19.40 -3.53 -31.09
C TYR A 299 19.59 -4.80 -30.26
N LEU A 300 19.27 -5.97 -30.82
CA LEU A 300 19.37 -7.26 -30.13
C LEU A 300 20.83 -7.56 -29.72
N THR A 301 21.79 -7.33 -30.62
CA THR A 301 23.22 -7.53 -30.35
C THR A 301 23.70 -6.57 -29.27
N SER A 302 23.30 -5.31 -29.34
CA SER A 302 23.66 -4.29 -28.36
C SER A 302 23.03 -4.54 -26.99
N LEU A 303 21.79 -5.07 -26.95
CA LEU A 303 21.12 -5.49 -25.71
C LEU A 303 21.82 -6.68 -25.06
N HIS A 304 22.24 -7.66 -25.88
CA HIS A 304 23.03 -8.80 -25.39
C HIS A 304 24.37 -8.35 -24.80
N MET A 305 25.13 -7.51 -25.53
CA MET A 305 26.42 -6.99 -25.06
C MET A 305 26.29 -6.09 -23.82
N GLY A 306 25.40 -5.09 -23.87
CA GLY A 306 25.18 -4.14 -22.79
C GLY A 306 24.62 -4.79 -21.53
N GLY A 307 23.62 -5.68 -21.70
CA GLY A 307 23.05 -6.48 -20.61
C GLY A 307 24.05 -7.45 -20.00
N GLY A 308 24.84 -8.14 -20.83
CA GLY A 308 25.93 -9.01 -20.37
C GLY A 308 26.98 -8.25 -19.56
N ASN A 309 27.35 -7.04 -19.99
CA ASN A 309 28.30 -6.18 -19.28
C ASN A 309 27.74 -5.66 -17.95
N LEU A 310 26.45 -5.29 -17.89
CA LEU A 310 25.77 -4.92 -16.65
C LEU A 310 25.74 -6.07 -15.64
N CYS A 311 25.46 -7.29 -16.11
CA CYS A 311 25.32 -8.49 -15.27
C CYS A 311 26.65 -9.17 -14.95
N SER A 312 27.77 -8.63 -15.45
CA SER A 312 29.09 -9.26 -15.34
C SER A 312 29.19 -10.66 -15.99
N TYR A 313 28.31 -11.01 -16.92
CA TYR A 313 28.25 -12.32 -17.59
C TYR A 313 28.77 -12.30 -19.05
N SER A 314 29.13 -11.15 -19.62
CA SER A 314 29.50 -11.11 -21.04
C SER A 314 30.78 -11.91 -21.34
N TYR A 315 30.63 -13.04 -22.05
CA TYR A 315 31.71 -13.93 -22.51
C TYR A 315 32.15 -13.66 -23.96
N THR A 316 31.40 -12.89 -24.74
CA THR A 316 31.40 -12.99 -26.21
C THR A 316 32.40 -12.13 -27.00
N GLU A 317 33.33 -11.39 -26.39
CA GLU A 317 34.13 -10.39 -27.14
C GLU A 317 35.66 -10.49 -27.06
N PHE A 318 36.24 -11.65 -26.72
CA PHE A 318 37.71 -11.76 -26.61
C PHE A 318 38.49 -11.69 -27.94
N ARG A 319 37.84 -11.59 -29.11
CA ARG A 319 38.55 -11.53 -30.40
C ARG A 319 38.98 -10.12 -30.83
N TYR A 320 38.23 -9.08 -30.45
CA TYR A 320 38.52 -7.69 -30.81
C TYR A 320 38.10 -6.80 -29.63
N THR A 321 39.03 -6.54 -28.69
CA THR A 321 38.76 -5.61 -27.57
C THR A 321 39.68 -4.40 -27.69
N ASP A 322 39.21 -3.44 -28.46
CA ASP A 322 39.89 -2.18 -28.61
C ASP A 322 39.58 -1.27 -27.40
N LEU A 323 40.31 -0.16 -27.29
CA LEU A 323 40.17 0.77 -26.17
C LEU A 323 38.70 1.20 -25.88
N PRO A 324 37.85 1.56 -26.88
CA PRO A 324 36.47 1.99 -26.61
C PRO A 324 35.60 0.87 -26.02
N ASP A 325 35.80 -0.39 -26.41
CA ASP A 325 35.03 -1.52 -25.88
C ASP A 325 35.39 -1.80 -24.41
N LYS A 326 36.70 -1.73 -24.09
CA LYS A 326 37.20 -1.86 -22.71
C LYS A 326 36.63 -0.77 -21.80
N VAL A 327 36.60 0.49 -22.26
CA VAL A 327 36.03 1.61 -21.50
C VAL A 327 34.53 1.42 -21.28
N THR A 328 33.79 1.06 -22.34
CA THR A 328 32.34 0.78 -22.26
C THR A 328 32.06 -0.30 -21.22
N ARG A 329 32.81 -1.40 -21.27
CA ARG A 329 32.68 -2.51 -20.32
C ARG A 329 32.97 -2.08 -18.89
N CYS A 330 34.06 -1.36 -18.64
CA CYS A 330 34.40 -0.90 -17.28
C CYS A 330 33.30 0.01 -16.70
N ILE A 331 32.75 0.92 -17.49
CA ILE A 331 31.67 1.81 -17.07
C ILE A 331 30.41 0.99 -16.74
N LEU A 332 29.96 0.14 -17.66
CA LEU A 332 28.75 -0.67 -17.46
C LEU A 332 28.89 -1.67 -16.32
N LEU A 333 30.08 -2.23 -16.10
CA LEU A 333 30.35 -3.14 -14.98
C LEU A 333 30.22 -2.42 -13.63
N LEU A 334 30.83 -1.24 -13.48
CA LEU A 334 30.77 -0.47 -12.23
C LEU A 334 29.33 -0.04 -11.90
N PHE A 335 28.59 0.47 -12.89
CA PHE A 335 27.19 0.83 -12.72
C PHE A 335 26.29 -0.38 -12.50
N GLY A 336 26.51 -1.47 -13.24
CA GLY A 336 25.77 -2.72 -13.12
C GLY A 336 25.90 -3.34 -11.72
N MET A 337 27.12 -3.50 -11.22
CA MET A 337 27.37 -4.03 -9.87
C MET A 337 26.74 -3.17 -8.79
N SER A 338 26.85 -1.84 -8.89
CA SER A 338 26.20 -0.91 -7.96
C SER A 338 24.67 -1.03 -7.99
N TYR A 339 24.10 -1.18 -9.18
CA TYR A 339 22.65 -1.36 -9.36
C TYR A 339 22.16 -2.70 -8.80
N PHE A 340 22.86 -3.80 -9.06
CA PHE A 340 22.48 -5.11 -8.53
C PHE A 340 22.55 -5.16 -7.00
N LEU A 341 23.57 -4.54 -6.39
CA LEU A 341 23.61 -4.38 -4.94
C LEU A 341 22.41 -3.59 -4.41
N TYR A 342 22.04 -2.50 -5.08
CA TYR A 342 20.84 -1.74 -4.75
C TYR A 342 19.57 -2.61 -4.84
N VAL A 343 19.38 -3.36 -5.93
CA VAL A 343 18.21 -4.24 -6.11
C VAL A 343 18.16 -5.32 -5.04
N ILE A 344 19.28 -5.98 -4.72
CA ILE A 344 19.36 -6.99 -3.66
C ILE A 344 18.92 -6.40 -2.32
N VAL A 345 19.43 -5.22 -1.94
CA VAL A 345 19.06 -4.57 -0.67
C VAL A 345 17.55 -4.28 -0.62
N ILE A 346 16.97 -3.76 -1.70
CA ILE A 346 15.53 -3.45 -1.71
C ILE A 346 14.69 -4.73 -1.70
N VAL A 347 15.05 -5.77 -2.45
CA VAL A 347 14.34 -7.05 -2.43
C VAL A 347 14.38 -7.68 -1.04
N LEU A 348 15.53 -7.64 -0.35
CA LEU A 348 15.64 -8.12 1.04
C LEU A 348 14.74 -7.31 1.99
N GLN A 349 14.67 -5.99 1.84
CA GLN A 349 13.74 -5.15 2.62
C GLN A 349 12.28 -5.51 2.35
N LEU A 350 11.91 -5.78 1.09
CA LEU A 350 10.55 -6.17 0.71
C LEU A 350 10.18 -7.53 1.31
N VAL A 351 11.06 -8.54 1.17
CA VAL A 351 10.86 -9.88 1.76
C VAL A 351 10.70 -9.78 3.27
N ARG A 352 11.55 -8.99 3.95
CA ARG A 352 11.45 -8.76 5.40
C ARG A 352 10.11 -8.12 5.78
N SER A 353 9.65 -7.13 5.02
CA SER A 353 8.37 -6.46 5.32
C SER A 353 7.16 -7.36 5.11
N ALA A 354 7.20 -8.24 4.11
CA ALA A 354 6.13 -9.20 3.85
C ALA A 354 6.12 -10.35 4.88
N ALA A 355 7.31 -10.79 5.32
CA ALA A 355 7.47 -11.86 6.30
C ALA A 355 7.39 -11.39 7.77
N GLU A 356 7.20 -10.10 8.04
CA GLU A 356 7.25 -9.55 9.40
C GLU A 356 6.31 -10.24 10.41
N PRO A 357 5.03 -10.57 10.07
CA PRO A 357 4.14 -11.27 11.00
C PRO A 357 4.63 -12.68 11.34
N GLU A 358 5.11 -13.41 10.33
CA GLU A 358 5.64 -14.78 10.45
C GLU A 358 6.94 -14.79 11.27
N LEU A 359 7.88 -13.88 10.97
CA LEU A 359 9.15 -13.76 11.69
C LEU A 359 8.94 -13.45 13.18
N LYS A 360 7.91 -12.67 13.53
CA LYS A 360 7.54 -12.42 14.92
C LYS A 360 7.00 -13.67 15.61
N TYR A 361 6.15 -14.45 14.93
CA TYR A 361 5.67 -15.73 15.46
C TYR A 361 6.84 -16.69 15.72
N GLN A 362 7.73 -16.85 14.74
CA GLN A 362 8.92 -17.68 14.88
C GLN A 362 9.82 -17.24 16.04
N SER A 363 10.00 -15.93 16.23
CA SER A 363 10.77 -15.39 17.37
C SER A 363 10.16 -15.77 18.73
N ILE A 364 8.84 -15.73 18.88
CA ILE A 364 8.18 -16.18 20.12
C ILE A 364 8.33 -17.69 20.27
N MET A 365 8.10 -18.46 19.21
CA MET A 365 8.25 -19.92 19.26
C MET A 365 9.68 -20.35 19.61
N HIS A 366 10.69 -19.63 19.14
CA HIS A 366 12.08 -19.83 19.55
C HIS A 366 12.23 -19.61 21.06
N GLY A 367 11.72 -18.49 21.60
CA GLY A 367 11.75 -18.23 23.03
C GLY A 367 11.02 -19.28 23.89
N VAL A 368 9.90 -19.83 23.38
CA VAL A 368 9.19 -20.95 24.03
C VAL A 368 10.04 -22.21 24.03
N LYS A 369 10.71 -22.54 22.92
CA LYS A 369 11.64 -23.69 22.83
C LYS A 369 12.84 -23.53 23.77
N ASP A 370 13.42 -22.33 23.86
CA ASP A 370 14.50 -22.02 24.80
C ASP A 370 14.02 -22.19 26.25
N TYR A 371 12.81 -21.73 26.57
CA TYR A 371 12.20 -21.91 27.89
C TYR A 371 12.01 -23.40 28.24
N ILE A 372 11.52 -24.21 27.29
CA ILE A 372 11.36 -25.66 27.45
C ILE A 372 12.71 -26.33 27.75
N GLY A 373 13.75 -25.97 26.98
CA GLY A 373 15.10 -26.50 27.15
C GLY A 373 15.70 -26.13 28.50
N ASN A 374 15.63 -24.85 28.87
CA ASN A 374 16.17 -24.33 30.13
C ASN A 374 15.47 -24.92 31.36
N LYS A 375 14.16 -25.17 31.28
CA LYS A 375 13.38 -25.76 32.38
C LYS A 375 13.35 -27.29 32.35
N LYS A 376 13.95 -27.94 31.35
CA LYS A 376 13.98 -29.41 31.19
C LYS A 376 12.59 -30.03 31.35
N LEU A 377 11.59 -29.47 30.67
CA LEU A 377 10.21 -29.96 30.77
C LEU A 377 10.09 -31.38 30.20
N SER A 378 9.20 -32.20 30.77
CA SER A 378 8.86 -33.53 30.23
C SER A 378 8.31 -33.44 28.81
N ASN A 379 8.49 -34.48 27.99
CA ASN A 379 8.00 -34.51 26.60
C ASN A 379 6.50 -34.19 26.48
N ASN A 380 5.65 -34.74 27.36
CA ASN A 380 4.20 -34.45 27.35
C ASN A 380 3.91 -32.95 27.57
N LEU A 381 4.59 -32.32 28.53
CA LEU A 381 4.40 -30.90 28.83
C LEU A 381 4.97 -30.00 27.73
N LYS A 382 6.07 -30.42 27.09
CA LYS A 382 6.64 -29.76 25.92
C LYS A 382 5.63 -29.75 24.77
N ASP A 383 5.08 -30.90 24.41
CA ASP A 383 4.16 -31.02 23.28
C ASP A 383 2.87 -30.25 23.56
N LYS A 384 2.37 -30.34 24.80
CA LYS A 384 1.24 -29.55 25.29
C LYS A 384 1.47 -28.03 25.17
N LEU A 385 2.66 -27.54 25.56
CA LEU A 385 3.01 -26.13 25.46
C LEU A 385 3.16 -25.67 24.01
N LEU A 386 3.78 -26.47 23.15
CA LEU A 386 3.95 -26.14 21.74
C LEU A 386 2.59 -26.05 21.03
N HIS A 387 1.73 -27.04 21.25
CA HIS A 387 0.37 -27.08 20.69
C HIS A 387 -0.47 -25.87 21.13
N PHE A 388 -0.33 -25.46 22.41
CA PHE A 388 -0.98 -24.25 22.92
C PHE A 388 -0.59 -23.00 22.14
N TYR A 389 0.71 -22.75 21.95
CA TYR A 389 1.18 -21.56 21.25
C TYR A 389 0.84 -21.60 19.75
N GLU A 390 0.93 -22.77 19.13
CA GLU A 390 0.58 -22.95 17.71
C GLU A 390 -0.87 -22.59 17.44
N HIS A 391 -1.80 -23.12 18.23
CA HIS A 391 -3.22 -22.79 18.09
C HIS A 391 -3.55 -21.36 18.52
N ARG A 392 -2.91 -20.85 19.59
CA ARG A 392 -3.15 -19.49 20.08
C ARG A 392 -2.82 -18.42 19.04
N PHE A 393 -1.83 -18.67 18.18
CA PHE A 393 -1.34 -17.70 17.20
C PHE A 393 -1.65 -18.09 15.75
N GLN A 394 -2.04 -19.33 15.45
CA GLN A 394 -2.40 -19.81 14.09
C GLN A 394 -1.38 -19.41 13.01
N GLY A 395 -0.09 -19.44 13.34
CA GLY A 395 0.99 -19.02 12.44
C GLY A 395 1.10 -17.51 12.17
N SER A 396 0.23 -16.66 12.72
CA SER A 396 0.32 -15.21 12.53
C SER A 396 0.10 -14.43 13.82
N LEU A 397 1.14 -13.74 14.27
CA LEU A 397 1.05 -12.96 15.49
C LEU A 397 0.46 -11.57 15.23
N PHE A 398 -0.80 -11.38 15.66
CA PHE A 398 -1.40 -10.05 15.77
C PHE A 398 -1.39 -9.57 17.23
N LYS A 399 -0.87 -8.36 17.48
CA LYS A 399 -0.88 -7.75 18.81
C LYS A 399 -2.26 -7.14 19.10
N GLU A 400 -3.23 -7.99 19.46
CA GLU A 400 -4.62 -7.59 19.72
C GLU A 400 -4.73 -6.39 20.68
N LYS A 401 -3.96 -6.39 21.77
CA LYS A 401 -3.95 -5.28 22.75
C LYS A 401 -3.44 -3.97 22.16
N ALA A 402 -2.42 -4.03 21.30
CA ALA A 402 -1.85 -2.83 20.66
C ALA A 402 -2.77 -2.28 19.57
N ILE A 403 -3.44 -3.16 18.82
CA ILE A 403 -4.46 -2.76 17.85
C ILE A 403 -5.62 -2.11 18.61
N THR A 404 -6.16 -2.80 19.61
CA THR A 404 -7.29 -2.36 20.42
C THR A 404 -7.03 -1.06 21.18
N SER A 405 -5.79 -0.74 21.56
CA SER A 405 -5.44 0.53 22.20
C SER A 405 -5.37 1.71 21.23
N THR A 406 -5.12 1.48 19.95
CA THR A 406 -5.10 2.53 18.92
C THR A 406 -6.48 2.86 18.35
N LEU A 407 -7.46 1.99 18.57
CA LEU A 407 -8.83 2.17 18.08
C LEU A 407 -9.60 3.19 18.93
N SER A 408 -10.49 3.94 18.28
CA SER A 408 -11.44 4.79 19.00
C SER A 408 -12.38 3.94 19.87
N LYS A 409 -12.87 4.51 20.97
CA LYS A 409 -13.81 3.81 21.89
C LYS A 409 -15.03 3.25 21.14
N HIS A 410 -15.57 4.01 20.18
CA HIS A 410 -16.71 3.59 19.38
C HIS A 410 -16.38 2.42 18.44
N LEU A 411 -15.29 2.51 17.68
CA LEU A 411 -14.90 1.46 16.75
C LEU A 411 -14.52 0.16 17.48
N LYS A 412 -13.87 0.30 18.65
CA LYS A 412 -13.63 -0.82 19.55
C LYS A 412 -14.94 -1.49 19.97
N HIS A 413 -15.93 -0.69 20.36
CA HIS A 413 -17.25 -1.19 20.74
C HIS A 413 -17.93 -1.94 19.59
N GLU A 414 -17.91 -1.40 18.37
CA GLU A 414 -18.48 -2.06 17.19
C GLU A 414 -17.79 -3.38 16.85
N ILE A 415 -16.45 -3.43 16.91
CA ILE A 415 -15.69 -4.67 16.67
C ILE A 415 -16.03 -5.72 17.73
N THR A 416 -16.05 -5.32 19.00
CA THR A 416 -16.42 -6.20 20.12
C THR A 416 -17.85 -6.71 19.98
N GLN A 417 -18.79 -5.86 19.55
CA GLN A 417 -20.16 -6.27 19.27
C GLN A 417 -20.23 -7.27 18.12
N HIS A 418 -19.48 -7.03 17.03
CA HIS A 418 -19.44 -7.93 15.89
C HIS A 418 -18.83 -9.29 16.24
N SER A 419 -17.69 -9.33 16.94
CA SER A 419 -17.05 -10.58 17.35
C SER A 419 -17.92 -11.38 18.32
N SER A 420 -18.65 -10.69 19.20
CA SER A 420 -19.56 -11.33 20.15
C SER A 420 -20.84 -11.87 19.51
N ARG A 421 -21.17 -11.48 18.28
CA ARG A 421 -22.42 -11.89 17.62
C ARG A 421 -22.52 -13.41 17.46
N ILE A 422 -21.40 -14.08 17.22
CA ILE A 422 -21.35 -15.55 17.15
C ILE A 422 -21.76 -16.17 18.49
N LEU A 423 -21.28 -15.61 19.61
CA LEU A 423 -21.66 -16.02 20.97
C LEU A 423 -23.15 -15.78 21.26
N LEU A 424 -23.71 -14.70 20.71
CA LEU A 424 -25.10 -14.33 20.89
C LEU A 424 -26.03 -15.27 20.15
N GLU A 425 -25.70 -15.61 18.90
CA GLU A 425 -26.50 -16.53 18.09
C GLU A 425 -26.43 -17.97 18.61
N SER A 426 -25.32 -18.36 19.25
CA SER A 426 -25.12 -19.71 19.76
C SER A 426 -25.67 -19.98 21.16
N SER A 427 -25.76 -18.97 22.04
CA SER A 427 -26.20 -19.18 23.44
C SER A 427 -27.67 -18.79 23.67
N PRO A 428 -28.58 -19.75 23.95
CA PRO A 428 -29.99 -19.47 24.19
C PRO A 428 -30.24 -18.51 25.38
N LEU A 429 -29.32 -18.51 26.35
CA LEU A 429 -29.40 -17.68 27.55
C LEU A 429 -29.27 -16.17 27.25
N LEU A 430 -28.55 -15.82 26.18
CA LEU A 430 -28.25 -14.43 25.83
C LEU A 430 -29.22 -13.82 24.80
N ASN A 431 -30.04 -14.64 24.13
CA ASN A 431 -30.91 -14.24 23.02
C ASN A 431 -32.00 -13.22 23.37
N SER A 432 -32.43 -13.17 24.64
CA SER A 432 -33.56 -12.33 25.08
C SER A 432 -33.17 -11.13 25.96
N ILE A 433 -31.88 -10.77 25.99
CA ILE A 433 -31.36 -9.73 26.89
C ILE A 433 -31.35 -8.34 26.21
N PRO A 434 -31.67 -7.24 26.94
CA PRO A 434 -31.47 -5.88 26.45
C PRO A 434 -30.04 -5.61 25.96
N ARG A 435 -29.90 -4.95 24.80
CA ARG A 435 -28.59 -4.69 24.17
C ARG A 435 -27.59 -3.94 25.07
N SER A 436 -28.06 -3.07 25.95
CA SER A 436 -27.21 -2.33 26.91
C SER A 436 -26.56 -3.26 27.93
N LEU A 437 -27.31 -4.22 28.47
CA LEU A 437 -26.82 -5.22 29.40
C LEU A 437 -25.87 -6.18 28.68
N LEU A 438 -26.25 -6.60 27.47
CA LEU A 438 -25.45 -7.46 26.60
C LEU A 438 -24.05 -6.88 26.34
N ASN A 439 -23.98 -5.62 25.94
CA ASN A 439 -22.74 -4.90 25.70
C ASN A 439 -21.85 -4.84 26.95
N SER A 440 -22.46 -4.75 28.13
CA SER A 440 -21.75 -4.74 29.41
C SER A 440 -21.19 -6.12 29.77
N ILE A 441 -21.93 -7.20 29.47
CA ILE A 441 -21.46 -8.57 29.62
C ILE A 441 -20.27 -8.81 28.68
N ILE A 442 -20.44 -8.52 27.39
CA ILE A 442 -19.41 -8.75 26.37
C ILE A 442 -18.12 -7.99 26.70
N GLY A 443 -18.23 -6.74 27.17
CA GLY A 443 -17.06 -5.94 27.57
C GLY A 443 -16.30 -6.50 28.78
N ALA A 444 -16.89 -7.41 29.55
CA ALA A 444 -16.28 -8.07 30.71
C ALA A 444 -15.79 -9.50 30.43
N LEU A 445 -16.20 -10.11 29.31
CA LEU A 445 -15.75 -11.44 28.92
C LEU A 445 -14.26 -11.45 28.56
N LYS A 446 -13.57 -12.52 28.96
CA LYS A 446 -12.15 -12.74 28.66
C LYS A 446 -11.97 -14.07 27.95
N GLN A 447 -11.35 -14.06 26.78
CA GLN A 447 -11.03 -15.30 26.06
C GLN A 447 -9.95 -16.08 26.81
N VAL A 448 -10.19 -17.37 26.99
CA VAL A 448 -9.29 -18.35 27.62
C VAL A 448 -9.31 -19.61 26.75
N ILE A 449 -8.14 -20.25 26.61
CA ILE A 449 -7.98 -21.47 25.84
C ILE A 449 -7.61 -22.58 26.81
N PHE A 450 -8.29 -23.72 26.71
CA PHE A 450 -7.98 -24.96 27.42
C PHE A 450 -7.58 -26.03 26.40
N LEU A 451 -6.60 -26.85 26.75
CA LEU A 451 -6.13 -27.95 25.91
C LEU A 451 -6.90 -29.22 26.24
N GLN A 452 -6.76 -30.23 25.39
CA GLN A 452 -7.27 -31.57 25.69
C GLN A 452 -6.78 -32.06 27.05
N ASP A 453 -7.71 -32.68 27.79
CA ASP A 453 -7.57 -33.21 29.15
C ASP A 453 -7.27 -32.15 30.23
N ASP A 454 -7.36 -30.85 29.91
CA ASP A 454 -7.27 -29.81 30.94
C ASP A 454 -8.51 -29.83 31.84
N VAL A 455 -8.27 -29.95 33.14
CA VAL A 455 -9.30 -29.74 34.16
C VAL A 455 -9.54 -28.24 34.33
N ILE A 456 -10.67 -27.76 33.80
CA ILE A 456 -11.07 -26.35 33.82
C ILE A 456 -11.36 -25.89 35.26
N PHE A 457 -12.12 -26.70 36.01
CA PHE A 457 -12.28 -26.58 37.45
C PHE A 457 -12.61 -27.93 38.07
N LYS A 458 -12.31 -28.09 39.36
CA LYS A 458 -12.59 -29.30 40.14
C LYS A 458 -13.78 -29.10 41.07
N CYS A 459 -14.49 -30.20 41.36
CA CYS A 459 -15.49 -30.24 42.42
C CYS A 459 -14.91 -29.76 43.77
N ASP A 460 -15.77 -29.18 44.61
CA ASP A 460 -15.49 -28.62 45.92
C ASP A 460 -14.47 -27.46 45.94
N THR A 461 -14.15 -26.88 44.78
CA THR A 461 -13.34 -25.65 44.70
C THR A 461 -14.21 -24.41 44.70
N GLU A 462 -13.66 -23.26 45.12
CA GLU A 462 -14.37 -21.98 45.07
C GLU A 462 -14.56 -21.50 43.61
N GLY A 463 -15.81 -21.36 43.19
CA GLY A 463 -16.19 -20.87 41.86
C GLY A 463 -16.14 -19.35 41.76
N LYS A 464 -15.14 -18.83 41.04
CA LYS A 464 -14.94 -17.38 40.85
C LYS A 464 -15.43 -16.84 39.52
N CYS A 465 -15.93 -17.70 38.64
CA CYS A 465 -16.32 -17.34 37.28
C CYS A 465 -17.26 -18.39 36.66
N MET A 466 -17.90 -18.06 35.54
CA MET A 466 -18.56 -19.00 34.64
C MET A 466 -17.92 -18.92 33.25
N TYR A 467 -18.24 -19.87 32.38
CA TYR A 467 -17.65 -19.98 31.04
C TYR A 467 -18.73 -20.17 29.98
N PHE A 468 -18.54 -19.53 28.84
CA PHE A 468 -19.29 -19.77 27.60
C PHE A 468 -18.37 -20.45 26.59
N ILE A 469 -18.84 -21.53 25.96
CA ILE A 469 -18.06 -22.29 24.97
C ILE A 469 -18.21 -21.62 23.62
N VAL A 470 -17.09 -21.19 23.03
CA VAL A 470 -17.07 -20.65 21.67
C VAL A 470 -16.84 -21.80 20.69
N THR A 471 -15.81 -22.59 20.95
CA THR A 471 -15.47 -23.79 20.19
C THR A 471 -14.94 -24.88 21.12
N GLY A 472 -15.31 -26.12 20.85
CA GLY A 472 -14.82 -27.33 21.53
C GLY A 472 -15.84 -27.99 22.44
N THR A 473 -15.45 -29.13 23.01
CA THR A 473 -16.31 -29.98 23.83
C THR A 473 -15.77 -30.13 25.25
N VAL A 474 -16.64 -29.89 26.25
CA VAL A 474 -16.32 -30.00 27.68
C VAL A 474 -17.16 -31.09 28.32
N ALA A 475 -16.52 -32.04 28.99
CA ALA A 475 -17.17 -33.05 29.82
C ALA A 475 -17.42 -32.51 31.23
N ILE A 476 -18.64 -32.70 31.74
CA ILE A 476 -19.03 -32.40 33.11
C ILE A 476 -19.13 -33.71 33.88
N ILE A 477 -18.34 -33.83 34.95
CA ILE A 477 -18.17 -35.05 35.74
C ILE A 477 -18.61 -34.77 37.19
N SER A 478 -19.36 -35.71 37.77
CA SER A 478 -19.79 -35.67 39.16
C SER A 478 -18.63 -35.89 40.14
N TYR A 479 -18.84 -35.63 41.43
CA TYR A 479 -17.89 -35.96 42.51
C TYR A 479 -17.53 -37.45 42.52
N SER A 480 -18.46 -38.33 42.16
CA SER A 480 -18.27 -39.78 42.08
C SER A 480 -17.43 -40.23 40.87
N GLY A 481 -17.04 -39.32 39.97
CA GLY A 481 -16.30 -39.64 38.74
C GLY A 481 -17.18 -40.10 37.56
N LYS A 482 -18.51 -40.18 37.75
CA LYS A 482 -19.46 -40.46 36.66
C LYS A 482 -19.67 -39.23 35.79
N GLU A 483 -19.61 -39.41 34.48
CA GLU A 483 -19.87 -38.37 33.49
C GLU A 483 -21.37 -38.05 33.43
N ILE A 484 -21.72 -36.77 33.55
CA ILE A 484 -23.10 -36.29 33.56
C ILE A 484 -23.52 -35.91 32.14
N CYS A 485 -22.74 -35.07 31.47
CA CYS A 485 -23.02 -34.63 30.11
C CYS A 485 -21.79 -34.04 29.41
N HIS A 486 -21.90 -33.90 28.08
CA HIS A 486 -20.96 -33.17 27.23
C HIS A 486 -21.61 -31.86 26.78
N LEU A 487 -20.88 -30.77 26.93
CA LEU A 487 -21.28 -29.43 26.48
C LEU A 487 -20.48 -29.05 25.24
N ARG A 488 -21.13 -28.43 24.26
CA ARG A 488 -20.56 -28.09 22.95
C ARG A 488 -20.61 -26.59 22.69
N ASP A 489 -20.17 -26.18 21.51
CA ASP A 489 -20.22 -24.80 21.00
C ASP A 489 -21.59 -24.14 21.27
N GLY A 490 -21.59 -22.99 21.95
CA GLY A 490 -22.80 -22.25 22.34
C GLY A 490 -23.31 -22.54 23.75
N ASP A 491 -22.93 -23.67 24.34
CA ASP A 491 -23.27 -24.00 25.72
C ASP A 491 -22.46 -23.17 26.73
N TYR A 492 -22.90 -23.18 27.98
CA TYR A 492 -22.23 -22.52 29.09
C TYR A 492 -22.25 -23.41 30.34
N PHE A 493 -21.29 -23.17 31.23
CA PHE A 493 -21.13 -23.94 32.46
C PHE A 493 -20.45 -23.14 33.58
N GLY A 494 -20.60 -23.66 34.80
CA GLY A 494 -20.03 -23.06 36.01
C GLY A 494 -20.84 -21.88 36.57
N GLU A 495 -22.06 -21.68 36.09
CA GLU A 495 -23.01 -20.68 36.60
C GLU A 495 -23.49 -20.98 38.02
N ILE A 496 -23.60 -22.25 38.40
CA ILE A 496 -24.13 -22.70 39.70
C ILE A 496 -23.36 -22.04 40.85
N ALA A 497 -22.04 -22.05 40.78
CA ALA A 497 -21.18 -21.46 41.81
C ALA A 497 -21.21 -19.92 41.87
N LEU A 498 -21.78 -19.24 40.86
CA LEU A 498 -22.01 -17.79 40.89
C LEU A 498 -23.35 -17.42 41.53
N VAL A 499 -24.31 -18.33 41.50
CA VAL A 499 -25.68 -18.13 42.00
C VAL A 499 -25.81 -18.63 43.43
N GLN A 500 -25.17 -19.75 43.76
CA GLN A 500 -25.29 -20.40 45.07
C GLN A 500 -24.49 -19.65 46.16
N GLN A 501 -25.03 -19.64 47.39
CA GLN A 501 -24.44 -18.92 48.52
C GLN A 501 -23.08 -19.49 48.98
N ASP A 502 -22.87 -20.80 48.83
CA ASP A 502 -21.61 -21.46 49.21
C ASP A 502 -20.48 -21.22 48.19
N HIS A 503 -20.81 -20.71 47.00
CA HIS A 503 -19.89 -20.45 45.89
C HIS A 503 -19.01 -21.66 45.52
N LYS A 504 -19.45 -22.89 45.81
CA LYS A 504 -18.65 -24.09 45.55
C LYS A 504 -18.99 -24.71 44.21
N ARG A 505 -17.98 -25.31 43.56
CA ARG A 505 -18.17 -26.14 42.36
C ARG A 505 -18.75 -27.49 42.78
N ILE A 506 -19.92 -27.84 42.26
CA ILE A 506 -20.55 -29.16 42.51
C ILE A 506 -20.06 -30.26 41.55
N THR A 507 -19.42 -29.87 40.44
CA THR A 507 -18.94 -30.78 39.39
C THR A 507 -17.50 -30.43 39.01
N THR A 508 -16.85 -31.36 38.32
CA THR A 508 -15.55 -31.16 37.67
C THR A 508 -15.79 -30.98 36.17
N ALA A 509 -15.19 -29.96 35.58
CA ALA A 509 -15.25 -29.72 34.13
C ALA A 509 -13.89 -30.06 33.50
N ILE A 510 -13.88 -30.90 32.48
CA ILE A 510 -12.67 -31.32 31.76
C ILE A 510 -12.86 -31.04 30.27
N ALA A 511 -11.87 -30.42 29.64
CA ALA A 511 -11.86 -30.23 28.20
C ALA A 511 -11.52 -31.55 27.50
N LEU A 512 -12.43 -32.08 26.68
CA LEU A 512 -12.20 -33.32 25.91
C LEU A 512 -11.33 -33.08 24.68
N GLU A 513 -11.33 -31.86 24.19
CA GLU A 513 -10.53 -31.37 23.08
C GLU A 513 -10.07 -29.94 23.36
N MET A 514 -9.38 -29.32 22.40
CA MET A 514 -9.01 -27.92 22.54
C MET A 514 -10.25 -27.02 22.56
N CYS A 515 -10.46 -26.34 23.68
CA CYS A 515 -11.64 -25.51 23.90
C CYS A 515 -11.27 -24.03 23.97
N GLU A 516 -11.91 -23.21 23.13
CA GLU A 516 -11.92 -21.76 23.32
C GLU A 516 -13.17 -21.35 24.09
N VAL A 517 -12.96 -20.74 25.25
CA VAL A 517 -14.05 -20.33 26.14
C VAL A 517 -13.94 -18.87 26.54
N LEU A 518 -15.08 -18.23 26.75
CA LEU A 518 -15.17 -16.89 27.31
C LEU A 518 -15.45 -16.99 28.81
N ARG A 519 -14.48 -16.57 29.61
CA ARG A 519 -14.58 -16.48 31.06
C ARG A 519 -15.32 -15.21 31.48
N PHE A 520 -16.33 -15.35 32.32
CA PHE A 520 -17.05 -14.27 32.97
C PHE A 520 -16.81 -14.30 34.48
N ASP A 521 -16.06 -13.34 35.00
CA ASP A 521 -15.66 -13.31 36.41
C ASP A 521 -16.81 -12.88 37.33
N ARG A 522 -16.88 -13.46 38.55
CA ARG A 522 -17.91 -13.15 39.56
C ARG A 522 -18.00 -11.66 39.89
N ARG A 523 -16.87 -10.97 39.93
CA ARG A 523 -16.82 -9.52 40.18
C ARG A 523 -17.56 -8.75 39.10
N ASP A 524 -17.39 -9.16 37.84
CA ASP A 524 -18.07 -8.54 36.70
C ASP A 524 -19.53 -9.01 36.61
N PHE A 525 -19.82 -10.27 36.92
CA PHE A 525 -21.16 -10.83 37.05
C PHE A 525 -22.01 -10.01 38.02
N ASN A 526 -21.54 -9.82 39.25
CA ASN A 526 -22.28 -9.07 40.29
C ASN A 526 -22.43 -7.58 39.95
N ARG A 527 -21.51 -7.02 39.16
CA ARG A 527 -21.59 -5.62 38.71
C ARG A 527 -22.61 -5.45 37.58
N VAL A 528 -22.68 -6.41 36.66
CA VAL A 528 -23.46 -6.31 35.43
C VAL A 528 -24.86 -6.89 35.60
N ILE A 529 -24.97 -8.06 36.24
CA ILE A 529 -26.22 -8.77 36.48
C ILE A 529 -26.71 -8.41 37.88
N THR A 530 -27.74 -7.58 37.95
CA THR A 530 -28.37 -7.19 39.21
C THR A 530 -29.16 -8.37 39.78
N PRO A 531 -29.15 -8.58 41.12
CA PRO A 531 -30.03 -9.54 41.77
C PRO A 531 -31.49 -9.28 41.38
N LYS A 532 -32.27 -10.34 41.13
CA LYS A 532 -33.68 -10.28 40.66
C LYS A 532 -33.91 -9.65 39.27
N SER A 533 -32.88 -9.61 38.43
CA SER A 533 -33.09 -9.36 36.99
C SER A 533 -33.60 -10.63 36.31
N ASP A 534 -34.37 -10.49 35.23
CA ASP A 534 -34.87 -11.62 34.41
C ASP A 534 -33.75 -12.61 34.02
N LEU A 535 -32.56 -12.09 33.71
CA LEU A 535 -31.39 -12.92 33.43
C LEU A 535 -30.91 -13.71 34.66
N HIS A 536 -30.92 -13.09 35.84
CA HIS A 536 -30.52 -13.74 37.09
C HIS A 536 -31.48 -14.86 37.47
N GLU A 537 -32.79 -14.61 37.36
CA GLU A 537 -33.82 -15.62 37.63
C GLU A 537 -33.73 -16.81 36.66
N ARG A 538 -33.48 -16.56 35.37
CA ARG A 538 -33.22 -17.64 34.41
C ARG A 538 -31.97 -18.46 34.76
N LEU A 539 -30.90 -17.80 35.20
CA LEU A 539 -29.69 -18.47 35.65
C LEU A 539 -29.94 -19.29 36.92
N GLU A 540 -30.71 -18.78 37.87
CA GLU A 540 -31.15 -19.49 39.08
C GLU A 540 -31.97 -20.74 38.73
N LEU A 541 -32.95 -20.61 37.85
CA LEU A 541 -33.79 -21.73 37.41
C LEU A 541 -32.98 -22.82 36.73
N VAL A 542 -32.05 -22.46 35.85
CA VAL A 542 -31.16 -23.44 35.19
C VAL A 542 -30.18 -24.05 36.19
N ALA A 543 -29.63 -23.27 37.12
CA ALA A 543 -28.74 -23.77 38.15
C ALA A 543 -29.43 -24.78 39.07
N HIS A 544 -30.67 -24.53 39.48
CA HIS A 544 -31.47 -25.47 40.27
C HIS A 544 -31.76 -26.77 39.52
N ARG A 545 -32.12 -26.69 38.23
CA ARG A 545 -32.34 -27.90 37.41
C ARG A 545 -31.06 -28.74 37.30
N ARG A 546 -29.93 -28.11 36.95
CA ARG A 546 -28.65 -28.81 36.84
C ARG A 546 -28.15 -29.36 38.18
N MET A 547 -28.48 -28.73 39.30
CA MET A 547 -28.20 -29.27 40.63
C MET A 547 -28.98 -30.55 40.90
N GLN A 548 -30.27 -30.61 40.51
CA GLN A 548 -31.08 -31.82 40.63
C GLN A 548 -30.49 -32.94 39.76
N ASP A 549 -30.15 -32.66 38.50
CA ASP A 549 -29.52 -33.64 37.60
C ASP A 549 -28.23 -34.23 38.21
N VAL A 550 -27.43 -33.40 38.90
CA VAL A 550 -26.21 -33.85 39.59
C VAL A 550 -26.53 -34.75 40.79
N GLN A 551 -27.57 -34.41 41.56
CA GLN A 551 -28.02 -35.21 42.71
C GLN A 551 -28.60 -36.56 42.28
N ASP A 552 -29.39 -36.58 41.21
CA ASP A 552 -29.98 -37.81 40.67
C ASP A 552 -28.89 -38.79 40.24
N VAL A 553 -27.89 -38.31 39.48
CA VAL A 553 -26.74 -39.12 39.06
C VAL A 553 -25.89 -39.61 40.23
N GLN A 554 -25.89 -38.89 41.36
CA GLN A 554 -25.21 -39.31 42.60
C GLN A 554 -26.01 -40.35 43.39
N SER A 555 -27.35 -40.31 43.33
CA SER A 555 -28.25 -41.21 44.06
C SER A 555 -28.42 -42.59 43.41
N GLU A 556 -27.99 -42.76 42.16
CA GLU A 556 -27.92 -44.07 41.48
C GLU A 556 -26.75 -44.96 41.96
N ILE A 557 -26.12 -44.60 43.09
CA ILE A 557 -25.04 -45.31 43.79
C ILE A 557 -25.57 -45.74 45.14
#